data_AF-A0A819Y6A8-F1
#
_entry.id   AF-A0A819Y6A8-F1
#
_cell.length_a   1.000
_cell.length_b   1.000
_cell.length_c   1.000
_cell.angle_alpha   90.00
_cell.angle_beta   90.00
_cell.angle_gamma   90.00
#
_symmetry.space_group_name_H-M   'P 1'
#
loop_
_entity.id
_entity.type
_entity.pdbx_description
1 polymer ?
#
loop_
_entity_poly.entity_id
_entity_poly.type
_entity_poly.pdbx_seq_one_letter_code
_entity_poly.pdbx_strand_id
1 'polypeptide(L)'
;MLEEMNIDRSEIENLLRRRFFYDQSFSIYGGVNGLYDYGPVGCAIKANILSLWRRHFILEDQMLEIDCSILTPEIVFKASGHIDRFTDFMLKDIQTGECFRADHLIEDHLEKLLEIKDISDEKKTEIKRILPQIGNMNATDLQQLIEQYNIKSPNTNNILSEPIAFNLMFSTPIGPTGQMKGYLRPETAQGMFVNFKRLLEFNQGRLPFAAAQIGTSFRNEISPRSGLLRVREFTMAEIEYFVDPIDKTHSKFETVADLEIQLYSAINQINGESAQLIRLDDAVRLKLINNETLAYFLGRIYLFLIKIGIDKNRIRFRQHMSNEMSHYACDCWDAECKISYGWIECVGCADRSCYDLAQHIKFSDQRLVAERQLSIPKQIQVGEKRLNCKMIGQLFRKDASIVIEYLQNLSENEARILHEKLQQSDEKITIDNKEFIITKLIFTFETIQKIIQVEEFIPSVIEPTFDIGRIMYTMLEHNFKIRPQDNQRK
;
A
#
# COMPACT_ATOMS: atom_id res chain seq x y z
N MET A 1 -6.50 32.71 -5.67
CA MET A 1 -5.03 32.80 -5.62
C MET A 1 -4.62 32.56 -4.17
N LEU A 2 -3.94 31.45 -3.89
CA LEU A 2 -3.30 31.26 -2.58
C LEU A 2 -2.18 32.29 -2.46
N GLU A 3 -2.18 33.12 -1.42
CA GLU A 3 -1.04 33.99 -1.11
C GLU A 3 0.24 33.13 -1.09
N GLU A 4 1.30 33.58 -1.78
CA GLU A 4 2.60 32.92 -1.71
C GLU A 4 3.06 32.88 -0.25
N MET A 5 3.37 31.68 0.22
CA MET A 5 4.00 31.50 1.51
C MET A 5 5.37 32.16 1.49
N ASN A 6 5.46 33.38 2.00
CA ASN A 6 6.73 34.02 2.29
C ASN A 6 7.24 33.55 3.68
N ILE A 7 7.26 32.22 3.90
CA ILE A 7 7.81 31.62 5.12
C ILE A 7 9.25 31.24 4.83
N ASP A 8 10.19 31.83 5.59
CA ASP A 8 11.58 31.40 5.57
C ASP A 8 11.72 30.03 6.25
N ARG A 9 11.95 28.99 5.42
CA ARG A 9 12.18 27.61 5.89
C ARG A 9 13.26 27.51 6.94
N SER A 10 14.31 28.32 6.81
CA SER A 10 15.42 28.29 7.76
C SER A 10 14.98 28.75 9.15
N GLU A 11 14.06 29.71 9.24
CA GLU A 11 13.57 30.21 10.53
C GLU A 11 12.72 29.18 11.28
N ILE A 12 11.81 28.49 10.58
CA ILE A 12 11.00 27.45 11.19
C ILE A 12 11.86 26.25 11.62
N GLU A 13 12.75 25.76 10.76
CA GLU A 13 13.64 24.64 11.11
C GLU A 13 14.55 24.97 12.29
N ASN A 14 15.11 26.19 12.31
CA ASN A 14 15.93 26.66 13.42
C ASN A 14 15.12 26.74 14.72
N LEU A 15 13.88 27.22 14.68
CA LEU A 15 13.01 27.25 15.86
C LEU A 15 12.71 25.84 16.36
N LEU A 16 12.31 24.93 15.46
CA LEU A 16 11.97 23.55 15.81
C LEU A 16 13.15 22.81 16.43
N ARG A 17 14.37 22.97 15.90
CA ARG A 17 15.60 22.39 16.48
C ARG A 17 15.97 23.03 17.80
N ARG A 18 16.04 24.37 17.88
CA ARG A 18 16.43 25.11 19.10
C ARG A 18 15.49 24.84 20.27
N ARG A 19 14.21 24.58 20.00
CA ARG A 19 13.19 24.24 21.02
C ARG A 19 12.99 22.74 21.19
N PHE A 20 13.81 21.93 20.52
CA PHE A 20 13.82 20.48 20.59
C PHE A 20 12.44 19.86 20.33
N PHE A 21 11.80 20.27 19.23
CA PHE A 21 10.65 19.54 18.67
C PHE A 21 11.14 18.22 18.09
N TYR A 22 12.14 18.28 17.23
CA TYR A 22 12.90 17.14 16.76
C TYR A 22 14.34 17.57 16.45
N ASP A 23 15.26 16.63 16.41
CA ASP A 23 16.62 16.85 15.93
C ASP A 23 17.16 15.59 15.24
N GLN A 24 18.30 15.71 14.56
CA GLN A 24 18.91 14.58 13.86
C GLN A 24 19.36 13.50 14.85
N SER A 25 18.94 12.25 14.62
CA SER A 25 19.35 11.14 15.48
C SER A 25 20.87 10.95 15.43
N PHE A 26 21.45 10.65 16.59
CA PHE A 26 22.90 10.43 16.75
C PHE A 26 23.76 11.65 16.38
N SER A 27 23.24 12.88 16.55
CA SER A 27 23.94 14.12 16.16
C SER A 27 25.36 14.26 16.74
N ILE A 28 25.59 13.83 17.99
CA ILE A 28 26.93 13.85 18.62
C ILE A 28 27.93 12.87 17.97
N TYR A 29 27.46 11.94 17.15
CA TYR A 29 28.25 10.97 16.38
C TYR A 29 28.33 11.34 14.88
N GLY A 30 27.92 12.56 14.50
CA GLY A 30 27.87 13.01 13.11
C GLY A 30 26.50 12.88 12.43
N GLY A 31 25.52 12.28 13.12
CA GLY A 31 24.15 12.16 12.64
C GLY A 31 23.96 11.09 11.56
N VAL A 32 22.70 10.67 11.38
CA VAL A 32 22.31 9.79 10.26
C VAL A 32 21.18 10.45 9.48
N ASN A 33 21.36 10.61 8.17
CA ASN A 33 20.33 11.22 7.31
C ASN A 33 19.08 10.33 7.25
N GLY A 34 17.92 10.97 7.37
CA GLY A 34 16.62 10.31 7.39
C GLY A 34 16.25 9.69 8.73
N LEU A 35 17.03 9.88 9.80
CA LEU A 35 16.67 9.47 11.17
C LEU A 35 16.58 10.71 12.07
N TYR A 36 15.49 10.81 12.82
CA TYR A 36 15.21 11.96 13.69
C TYR A 36 14.65 11.51 15.03
N ASP A 37 15.14 12.15 16.09
CA ASP A 37 14.65 11.98 17.45
C ASP A 37 13.65 13.10 17.77
N TYR A 38 12.48 12.74 18.28
CA TYR A 38 11.51 13.72 18.78
C TYR A 38 11.86 14.13 20.20
N GLY A 39 12.02 15.43 20.44
CA GLY A 39 12.22 15.97 21.79
C GLY A 39 10.92 16.10 22.57
N PRO A 40 10.95 16.67 23.79
CA PRO A 40 9.80 16.66 24.69
C PRO A 40 8.51 17.25 24.07
N VAL A 41 8.64 18.36 23.34
CA VAL A 41 7.49 19.03 22.70
C VAL A 41 7.01 18.25 21.49
N GLY A 42 7.91 17.73 20.66
CA GLY A 42 7.54 16.91 19.50
C GLY A 42 6.84 15.61 19.91
N CYS A 43 7.32 14.94 20.96
CA CYS A 43 6.67 13.77 21.54
C CYS A 43 5.25 14.08 22.02
N ALA A 44 5.05 15.19 22.73
CA ALA A 44 3.72 15.59 23.21
C ALA A 44 2.76 15.89 22.04
N ILE A 45 3.22 16.59 21.01
CA ILE A 45 2.42 16.89 19.81
C ILE A 45 2.07 15.61 19.07
N LYS A 46 3.05 14.74 18.81
CA LYS A 46 2.84 13.44 18.16
C LYS A 46 1.82 12.59 18.92
N ALA A 47 1.93 12.52 20.25
CA ALA A 47 0.98 11.81 21.09
C ALA A 47 -0.45 12.39 20.99
N ASN A 48 -0.58 13.73 20.95
CA ASN A 48 -1.87 14.40 20.78
C ASN A 48 -2.49 14.13 19.40
N ILE A 49 -1.69 14.16 18.33
CA ILE A 49 -2.14 13.82 16.97
C ILE A 49 -2.66 12.38 16.94
N LEU A 50 -1.89 11.42 17.45
CA LEU A 50 -2.30 10.01 17.48
C LEU A 50 -3.54 9.78 18.36
N SER A 51 -3.65 10.47 19.50
CA SER A 51 -4.84 10.40 20.36
C SER A 51 -6.08 10.98 19.67
N LEU A 52 -5.93 12.08 18.93
CA LEU A 52 -7.01 12.63 18.11
C LEU A 52 -7.37 11.69 16.96
N TRP A 53 -6.38 11.09 16.29
CA TRP A 53 -6.60 10.12 15.22
C TRP A 53 -7.40 8.90 15.71
N ARG A 54 -7.04 8.32 16.87
CA ARG A 54 -7.81 7.23 17.50
C ARG A 54 -9.26 7.64 17.75
N ARG A 55 -9.49 8.83 18.32
CA ARG A 55 -10.86 9.32 18.56
C ARG A 55 -11.62 9.57 17.26
N HIS A 56 -10.94 10.05 16.23
CA HIS A 56 -11.54 10.43 14.96
C HIS A 56 -11.83 9.24 14.06
N PHE A 57 -11.02 8.19 14.06
CA PHE A 57 -11.22 7.03 13.18
C PHE A 57 -11.63 5.81 14.00
N ILE A 58 -10.73 5.29 14.84
CA ILE A 58 -10.96 4.04 15.58
C ILE A 58 -12.23 4.08 16.42
N LEU A 59 -12.41 5.08 17.29
CA LEU A 59 -13.55 5.11 18.20
C LEU A 59 -14.85 5.46 17.47
N GLU A 60 -14.81 6.36 16.51
CA GLU A 60 -16.01 6.80 15.79
C GLU A 60 -16.56 5.69 14.90
N ASP A 61 -15.69 4.94 14.21
CA ASP A 61 -16.07 3.87 13.28
C ASP A 61 -15.88 2.47 13.87
N GLN A 62 -15.62 2.38 15.18
CA GLN A 62 -15.49 1.12 15.93
C GLN A 62 -14.50 0.14 15.30
N MET A 63 -13.38 0.68 14.82
CA MET A 63 -12.35 -0.09 14.11
C MET A 63 -11.62 -1.02 15.07
N LEU A 64 -11.18 -2.16 14.55
CA LEU A 64 -10.40 -3.15 15.28
C LEU A 64 -8.92 -2.74 15.28
N GLU A 65 -8.49 -1.99 16.30
CA GLU A 65 -7.07 -1.64 16.48
C GLU A 65 -6.26 -2.89 16.88
N ILE A 66 -5.22 -3.21 16.10
CA ILE A 66 -4.26 -4.27 16.41
C ILE A 66 -2.83 -3.75 16.42
N ASP A 67 -1.93 -4.47 17.08
CA ASP A 67 -0.50 -4.17 17.10
C ASP A 67 0.29 -5.39 16.62
N CYS A 68 0.87 -5.29 15.43
CA CYS A 68 1.65 -6.36 14.81
C CYS A 68 3.15 -6.11 14.96
N SER A 69 3.94 -7.18 14.88
CA SER A 69 5.41 -7.07 14.88
C SER A 69 5.92 -6.23 13.71
N ILE A 70 7.06 -5.56 13.94
CA ILE A 70 7.82 -4.88 12.88
C ILE A 70 8.59 -5.91 12.04
N LEU A 71 9.28 -6.82 12.74
CA LEU A 71 10.09 -7.85 12.12
C LEU A 71 9.18 -8.84 11.38
N THR A 72 9.41 -8.99 10.08
CA THR A 72 8.54 -9.74 9.19
C THR A 72 9.35 -10.70 8.32
N PRO A 73 9.00 -11.99 8.24
CA PRO A 73 9.69 -12.96 7.39
C PRO A 73 9.59 -12.63 5.90
N GLU A 74 10.65 -12.95 5.14
CA GLU A 74 10.74 -12.68 3.69
C GLU A 74 9.53 -13.19 2.88
N ILE A 75 8.96 -14.34 3.23
CA ILE A 75 7.83 -14.94 2.51
C ILE A 75 6.58 -14.04 2.48
N VAL A 76 6.36 -13.23 3.51
CA VAL A 76 5.21 -12.30 3.60
C VAL A 76 5.38 -11.16 2.60
N PHE A 77 6.58 -10.62 2.47
CA PHE A 77 6.89 -9.57 1.49
C PHE A 77 7.06 -10.09 0.07
N LYS A 78 7.40 -11.36 -0.07
CA LYS A 78 7.32 -12.05 -1.36
C LYS A 78 5.86 -12.21 -1.80
N ALA A 79 4.97 -12.63 -0.90
CA ALA A 79 3.55 -12.76 -1.20
C ALA A 79 2.91 -11.43 -1.61
N SER A 80 3.16 -10.36 -0.85
CA SER A 80 2.63 -9.02 -1.18
C SER A 80 3.32 -8.34 -2.37
N GLY A 81 4.39 -8.92 -2.92
CA GLY A 81 5.12 -8.38 -4.08
C GLY A 81 6.12 -7.27 -3.76
N HIS A 82 6.32 -6.92 -2.49
CA HIS A 82 7.31 -5.93 -2.06
C HIS A 82 8.74 -6.33 -2.41
N ILE A 83 9.08 -7.63 -2.35
CA ILE A 83 10.43 -8.08 -2.71
C ILE A 83 10.77 -7.75 -4.18
N ASP A 84 9.80 -7.87 -5.06
CA ASP A 84 10.00 -7.73 -6.51
C ASP A 84 9.80 -6.29 -7.00
N ARG A 85 9.02 -5.47 -6.28
CA ARG A 85 8.59 -4.13 -6.73
C ARG A 85 9.11 -2.99 -5.88
N PHE A 86 9.52 -3.23 -4.64
CA PHE A 86 9.97 -2.18 -3.72
C PHE A 86 11.46 -1.86 -3.95
N THR A 87 11.79 -1.58 -5.22
CA THR A 87 13.14 -1.30 -5.68
C THR A 87 13.17 0.00 -6.46
N ASP A 88 14.12 0.86 -6.12
CA ASP A 88 14.44 2.06 -6.88
C ASP A 88 15.75 1.89 -7.64
N PHE A 89 15.97 2.71 -8.67
CA PHE A 89 17.27 2.79 -9.32
C PHE A 89 18.19 3.77 -8.57
N MET A 90 19.38 3.29 -8.24
CA MET A 90 20.43 4.04 -7.55
C MET A 90 21.62 4.27 -8.48
N LEU A 91 22.15 5.50 -8.45
CA LEU A 91 23.40 5.91 -9.08
C LEU A 91 24.44 6.16 -8.00
N LYS A 92 25.71 5.86 -8.29
CA LYS A 92 26.83 6.13 -7.39
C LYS A 92 27.86 7.02 -8.05
N ASP A 93 28.32 8.06 -7.35
CA ASP A 93 29.55 8.74 -7.72
C ASP A 93 30.71 7.75 -7.63
N ILE A 94 31.37 7.50 -8.77
CA ILE A 94 32.40 6.45 -8.87
C ILE A 94 33.62 6.75 -7.98
N GLN A 95 33.87 8.02 -7.66
CA GLN A 95 35.02 8.41 -6.85
C GLN A 95 34.70 8.51 -5.36
N THR A 96 33.55 9.08 -5.00
CA THR A 96 33.19 9.33 -3.59
C THR A 96 32.33 8.23 -2.98
N GLY A 97 31.64 7.44 -3.81
CA GLY A 97 30.65 6.46 -3.37
C GLY A 97 29.31 7.07 -2.93
N GLU A 98 29.13 8.38 -3.08
CA GLU A 98 27.85 9.05 -2.77
C GLU A 98 26.74 8.48 -3.65
N CYS A 99 25.60 8.17 -3.03
CA CYS A 99 24.48 7.52 -3.68
C CYS A 99 23.34 8.51 -3.96
N PHE A 100 22.77 8.44 -5.16
CA PHE A 100 21.64 9.25 -5.60
C PHE A 100 20.54 8.33 -6.12
N ARG A 101 19.28 8.74 -5.91
CA ARG A 101 18.14 8.09 -6.57
C ARG A 101 18.10 8.59 -8.02
N ALA A 102 18.03 7.68 -8.98
CA ALA A 102 18.26 7.98 -10.38
C ALA A 102 17.21 8.93 -10.97
N ASP A 103 15.93 8.61 -10.75
CA ASP A 103 14.77 9.41 -11.16
C ASP A 103 14.87 10.87 -10.67
N HIS A 104 15.06 11.07 -9.36
CA HIS A 104 15.16 12.38 -8.74
C HIS A 104 16.36 13.18 -9.26
N LEU A 105 17.51 12.53 -9.44
CA LEU A 105 18.69 13.22 -9.93
C LEU A 105 18.49 13.72 -11.36
N ILE A 106 17.81 12.93 -12.20
CA ILE A 106 17.49 13.30 -13.57
C ILE A 106 16.45 14.43 -13.57
N GLU A 107 15.37 14.31 -12.79
CA GLU A 107 14.34 15.35 -12.62
C GLU A 107 14.97 16.68 -12.19
N ASP A 108 15.73 16.70 -11.09
CA ASP A 108 16.42 17.89 -10.56
C ASP A 108 17.33 18.53 -11.63
N HIS A 109 18.02 17.71 -12.44
CA HIS A 109 18.91 18.20 -13.48
C HIS A 109 18.12 18.84 -14.64
N LEU A 110 17.07 18.17 -15.09
CA LEU A 110 16.23 18.63 -16.19
C LEU A 110 15.44 19.90 -15.82
N GLU A 111 14.95 20.01 -14.58
CA GLU A 111 14.32 21.23 -14.08
C GLU A 111 15.28 22.41 -14.07
N LYS A 112 16.52 22.22 -13.60
CA LYS A 112 17.56 23.25 -13.66
C LYS A 112 17.88 23.68 -15.09
N LEU A 113 17.83 22.76 -16.06
CA LEU A 113 18.01 23.10 -17.46
C LEU A 113 16.87 23.99 -17.99
N LEU A 114 15.64 23.82 -17.51
CA LEU A 114 14.50 24.67 -17.90
C LEU A 114 14.62 26.11 -17.38
N GLU A 115 15.36 26.34 -16.30
CA GLU A 115 15.61 27.68 -15.74
C GLU A 115 16.66 28.48 -16.53
N ILE A 116 17.45 27.81 -17.40
CA ILE A 116 18.47 28.46 -18.21
C ILE A 116 17.83 29.28 -19.34
N LYS A 117 18.22 30.55 -19.46
CA LYS A 117 17.61 31.51 -20.42
C LYS A 117 17.80 31.13 -21.90
N ASP A 118 18.92 30.50 -22.25
CA ASP A 118 19.32 30.21 -23.64
C ASP A 118 18.99 28.79 -24.14
N ILE A 119 18.10 28.06 -23.45
CA ILE A 119 17.67 26.73 -23.89
C ILE A 119 16.61 26.84 -25.01
N SER A 120 16.79 26.06 -26.09
CA SER A 120 15.89 26.06 -27.24
C SER A 120 14.47 25.62 -26.87
N ASP A 121 13.46 26.19 -27.53
CA ASP A 121 12.05 25.88 -27.25
C ASP A 121 11.71 24.41 -27.55
N GLU A 122 12.40 23.81 -28.51
CA GLU A 122 12.33 22.38 -28.81
C GLU A 122 12.77 21.53 -27.60
N LYS A 123 13.93 21.87 -26.99
CA LYS A 123 14.42 21.19 -25.79
C LYS A 123 13.51 21.42 -24.58
N LYS A 124 12.95 22.62 -24.41
CA LYS A 124 11.97 22.87 -23.32
C LYS A 124 10.75 22.00 -23.46
N THR A 125 10.24 21.85 -24.69
CA THR A 125 9.06 21.02 -24.98
C THR A 125 9.38 19.54 -24.77
N GLU A 126 10.56 19.10 -25.19
CA GLU A 126 11.04 17.74 -24.95
C GLU A 126 11.17 17.42 -23.45
N ILE A 127 11.85 18.27 -22.67
CA ILE A 127 12.03 18.09 -21.23
C ILE A 127 10.68 18.04 -20.51
N LYS A 128 9.76 18.96 -20.82
CA LYS A 128 8.42 18.97 -20.23
C LYS A 128 7.61 17.71 -20.55
N ARG A 129 7.90 17.04 -21.67
CA ARG A 129 7.28 15.76 -22.03
C ARG A 129 7.93 14.59 -21.29
N ILE A 130 9.23 14.64 -21.04
CA ILE A 130 10.00 13.57 -20.38
C ILE A 130 9.75 13.57 -18.87
N LEU A 131 9.74 14.72 -18.20
CA LEU A 131 9.62 14.84 -16.74
C LEU A 131 8.54 13.94 -16.11
N PRO A 132 7.29 13.91 -16.62
CA PRO A 132 6.23 13.06 -16.04
C PRO A 132 6.44 11.55 -16.23
N GLN A 133 7.37 11.14 -17.08
CA GLN A 133 7.60 9.74 -17.45
C GLN A 133 8.76 9.11 -16.67
N ILE A 134 9.66 9.91 -16.08
CA ILE A 134 10.92 9.45 -15.48
C ILE A 134 10.70 8.41 -14.39
N GLY A 135 9.72 8.63 -13.50
CA GLY A 135 9.40 7.69 -12.41
C GLY A 135 8.97 6.29 -12.87
N ASN A 136 8.64 6.12 -14.16
CA ASN A 136 8.20 4.84 -14.75
C ASN A 136 9.25 4.21 -15.69
N MET A 137 10.42 4.83 -15.83
CA MET A 137 11.48 4.36 -16.74
C MET A 137 12.27 3.19 -16.14
N ASN A 138 12.73 2.28 -17.00
CA ASN A 138 13.62 1.19 -16.57
C ASN A 138 15.09 1.66 -16.52
N ALA A 139 15.99 0.82 -16.00
CA ALA A 139 17.42 1.15 -15.89
C ALA A 139 18.05 1.59 -17.22
N THR A 140 17.69 0.95 -18.33
CA THR A 140 18.24 1.26 -19.66
C THR A 140 17.79 2.63 -20.14
N ASP A 141 16.51 2.96 -19.97
CA ASP A 141 15.95 4.26 -20.36
C ASP A 141 16.58 5.38 -19.52
N LEU A 142 16.74 5.16 -18.21
CA LEU A 142 17.40 6.10 -17.30
C LEU A 142 18.88 6.31 -17.67
N GLN A 143 19.59 5.22 -18.03
CA GLN A 143 20.98 5.31 -18.49
C GLN A 143 21.10 6.15 -19.77
N GLN A 144 20.18 5.97 -20.73
CA GLN A 144 20.16 6.76 -21.96
C GLN A 144 19.95 8.25 -21.67
N LEU A 145 19.06 8.60 -20.73
CA LEU A 145 18.86 10.00 -20.33
C LEU A 145 20.11 10.59 -19.66
N ILE A 146 20.77 9.82 -18.80
CA ILE A 146 22.02 10.26 -18.14
C ILE A 146 23.10 10.58 -19.18
N GLU A 147 23.24 9.74 -20.21
CA GLU A 147 24.19 9.95 -21.30
C GLU A 147 23.77 11.13 -22.21
N GLN A 148 22.50 11.18 -22.62
CA GLN A 148 21.95 12.22 -23.50
C GLN A 148 22.12 13.62 -22.90
N TYR A 149 21.85 13.77 -21.60
CA TYR A 149 21.91 15.04 -20.89
C TYR A 149 23.24 15.25 -20.14
N ASN A 150 24.20 14.32 -20.27
CA ASN A 150 25.52 14.36 -19.63
C ASN A 150 25.42 14.65 -18.12
N ILE A 151 24.51 13.91 -17.45
CA ILE A 151 24.18 14.10 -16.04
C ILE A 151 25.32 13.56 -15.18
N LYS A 152 25.75 14.37 -14.21
CA LYS A 152 26.90 14.11 -13.34
C LYS A 152 26.53 14.33 -11.88
N SER A 153 27.39 13.87 -10.97
CA SER A 153 27.22 14.13 -9.54
C SER A 153 27.09 15.65 -9.28
N PRO A 154 26.03 16.11 -8.60
CA PRO A 154 25.76 17.54 -8.43
C PRO A 154 26.79 18.23 -7.52
N ASN A 155 27.45 17.47 -6.64
CA ASN A 155 28.40 18.00 -5.66
C ASN A 155 29.84 18.05 -6.19
N THR A 156 30.22 17.06 -7.00
CA THR A 156 31.61 16.84 -7.41
C THR A 156 31.83 16.95 -8.91
N ASN A 157 30.74 16.96 -9.70
CA ASN A 157 30.76 16.87 -11.15
C ASN A 157 31.46 15.60 -11.69
N ASN A 158 31.53 14.55 -10.86
CA ASN A 158 32.08 13.25 -11.24
C ASN A 158 31.10 12.43 -12.09
N ILE A 159 31.65 11.44 -12.78
CA ILE A 159 30.89 10.43 -13.52
C ILE A 159 30.15 9.52 -12.52
N LEU A 160 28.91 9.18 -12.86
CA LEU A 160 28.04 8.31 -12.10
C LEU A 160 28.13 6.87 -12.63
N SER A 161 27.90 5.89 -11.76
CA SER A 161 27.71 4.49 -12.17
C SER A 161 26.44 4.32 -13.00
N GLU A 162 26.29 3.16 -13.64
CA GLU A 162 25.01 2.76 -14.21
C GLU A 162 23.91 2.67 -13.12
N PRO A 163 22.62 2.89 -13.48
CA PRO A 163 21.48 2.69 -12.59
C PRO A 163 21.39 1.23 -12.12
N ILE A 164 21.48 1.02 -10.81
CA ILE A 164 21.38 -0.31 -10.19
C ILE A 164 20.11 -0.39 -9.35
N ALA A 165 19.36 -1.48 -9.49
CA ALA A 165 18.18 -1.73 -8.66
C ALA A 165 18.59 -1.89 -7.18
N PHE A 166 17.93 -1.14 -6.31
CA PHE A 166 18.20 -1.10 -4.88
C PHE A 166 16.91 -1.33 -4.10
N ASN A 167 16.88 -2.37 -3.27
CA ASN A 167 15.71 -2.70 -2.46
C ASN A 167 15.60 -1.72 -1.28
N LEU A 168 14.43 -1.08 -1.16
CA LEU A 168 14.14 -0.09 -0.13
C LEU A 168 13.72 -0.70 1.20
N MET A 169 13.70 -2.02 1.37
CA MET A 169 13.43 -2.64 2.68
C MET A 169 14.72 -2.91 3.44
N PHE A 170 14.72 -2.61 4.74
CA PHE A 170 15.83 -3.00 5.62
C PHE A 170 15.77 -4.50 5.88
N SER A 171 16.75 -5.25 5.35
CA SER A 171 16.87 -6.68 5.57
C SER A 171 17.61 -7.00 6.87
N THR A 172 17.22 -8.07 7.56
CA THR A 172 17.87 -8.55 8.78
C THR A 172 17.68 -10.07 8.94
N PRO A 173 18.65 -10.82 9.49
CA PRO A 173 18.43 -12.21 9.86
C PRO A 173 17.49 -12.33 11.06
N ILE A 174 16.60 -13.33 11.04
CA ILE A 174 15.75 -13.74 12.16
C ILE A 174 16.36 -14.99 12.81
N GLY A 175 16.69 -14.86 14.09
CA GLY A 175 17.31 -15.93 14.88
C GLY A 175 18.84 -16.02 14.72
N PRO A 176 19.51 -16.74 15.63
CA PRO A 176 20.97 -16.73 15.74
C PRO A 176 21.70 -17.44 14.59
N THR A 177 21.02 -18.33 13.87
CA THR A 177 21.61 -19.08 12.75
C THR A 177 21.65 -18.28 11.45
N GLY A 178 20.91 -17.18 11.36
CA GLY A 178 20.77 -16.38 10.13
C GLY A 178 20.05 -17.09 8.98
N GLN A 179 19.48 -18.29 9.19
CA GLN A 179 18.83 -19.07 8.14
C GLN A 179 17.50 -18.46 7.69
N MET A 180 16.78 -17.79 8.60
CA MET A 180 15.53 -17.12 8.27
C MET A 180 15.81 -15.66 7.94
N LYS A 181 15.60 -15.28 6.69
CA LYS A 181 15.71 -13.89 6.26
C LYS A 181 14.43 -13.14 6.58
N GLY A 182 14.57 -11.95 7.13
CA GLY A 182 13.47 -11.06 7.46
C GLY A 182 13.77 -9.64 7.03
N TYR A 183 12.75 -8.80 7.22
CA TYR A 183 12.81 -7.38 6.92
C TYR A 183 12.09 -6.60 8.01
N LEU A 184 12.48 -5.34 8.17
CA LEU A 184 11.65 -4.36 8.84
C LEU A 184 10.53 -3.94 7.88
N ARG A 185 9.29 -3.92 8.37
CA ARG A 185 8.12 -3.66 7.52
C ARG A 185 8.16 -2.26 6.86
N PRO A 186 7.84 -2.14 5.56
CA PRO A 186 7.75 -0.85 4.86
C PRO A 186 6.39 -0.14 5.02
N GLU A 187 5.40 -0.86 5.54
CA GLU A 187 4.01 -0.45 5.82
C GLU A 187 3.47 -1.30 6.99
N THR A 188 2.34 -0.92 7.57
CA THR A 188 1.67 -1.66 8.66
C THR A 188 0.55 -2.59 8.17
N ALA A 189 0.02 -2.35 6.96
CA ALA A 189 -1.07 -3.05 6.27
C ALA A 189 -0.96 -4.59 6.33
N GLN A 190 0.22 -5.13 6.02
CA GLN A 190 0.46 -6.57 5.97
C GLN A 190 0.10 -7.30 7.27
N GLY A 191 0.27 -6.64 8.42
CA GLY A 191 -0.13 -7.19 9.72
C GLY A 191 -1.64 -7.43 9.85
N MET A 192 -2.44 -6.55 9.27
CA MET A 192 -3.90 -6.67 9.23
C MET A 192 -4.35 -7.75 8.25
N PHE A 193 -3.72 -7.86 7.08
CA PHE A 193 -4.06 -8.91 6.10
C PHE A 193 -3.77 -10.32 6.61
N VAL A 194 -2.61 -10.56 7.22
CA VAL A 194 -2.28 -11.90 7.77
C VAL A 194 -3.18 -12.29 8.95
N ASN A 195 -3.77 -11.31 9.64
CA ASN A 195 -4.72 -11.53 10.73
C ASN A 195 -6.19 -11.44 10.30
N PHE A 196 -6.49 -11.31 9.00
CA PHE A 196 -7.84 -11.10 8.47
C PHE A 196 -8.86 -12.11 9.03
N LYS A 197 -8.51 -13.39 9.07
CA LYS A 197 -9.41 -14.44 9.58
C LYS A 197 -9.83 -14.18 11.04
N ARG A 198 -8.89 -13.79 11.90
CA ARG A 198 -9.16 -13.51 13.32
C ARG A 198 -9.98 -12.23 13.50
N LEU A 199 -9.69 -11.22 12.69
CA LEU A 199 -10.43 -9.96 12.68
C LEU A 199 -11.88 -10.16 12.22
N LEU A 200 -12.08 -10.94 11.16
CA LEU A 200 -13.40 -11.30 10.67
C LEU A 200 -14.17 -12.14 11.70
N GLU A 201 -13.52 -13.12 12.35
CA GLU A 201 -14.12 -13.89 13.45
C GLU A 201 -14.53 -12.99 14.63
N PHE A 202 -13.69 -12.02 15.00
CA PHE A 202 -14.02 -11.02 16.04
C PHE A 202 -15.25 -10.18 15.65
N ASN A 203 -15.38 -9.85 14.36
CA ASN A 203 -16.57 -9.18 13.81
C ASN A 203 -17.70 -10.16 13.44
N GLN A 204 -17.70 -11.38 13.99
CA GLN A 204 -18.77 -12.38 13.83
C GLN A 204 -19.04 -12.77 12.36
N GLY A 205 -18.02 -12.73 11.50
CA GLY A 205 -18.14 -13.06 10.08
C GLY A 205 -18.81 -11.98 9.22
N ARG A 206 -19.11 -10.79 9.78
CA ARG A 206 -19.87 -9.75 9.08
C ARG A 206 -18.95 -8.76 8.36
N LEU A 207 -19.45 -8.26 7.24
CA LEU A 207 -18.90 -7.13 6.50
C LEU A 207 -19.95 -6.00 6.40
N PRO A 208 -19.50 -4.75 6.20
CA PRO A 208 -18.10 -4.31 6.23
C PRO A 208 -17.52 -4.26 7.65
N PHE A 209 -16.20 -4.24 7.77
CA PHE A 209 -15.49 -3.92 9.02
C PHE A 209 -14.13 -3.28 8.72
N ALA A 210 -13.58 -2.52 9.67
CA ALA A 210 -12.24 -1.96 9.55
C ALA A 210 -11.30 -2.53 10.62
N ALA A 211 -10.07 -2.81 10.20
CA ALA A 211 -8.94 -2.94 11.11
C ALA A 211 -8.06 -1.68 11.01
N ALA A 212 -7.37 -1.34 12.09
CA ALA A 212 -6.47 -0.21 12.11
C ALA A 212 -5.18 -0.57 12.83
N GLN A 213 -4.07 0.05 12.44
CA GLN A 213 -2.80 -0.11 13.11
C GLN A 213 -2.04 1.21 13.15
N ILE A 214 -1.49 1.54 14.33
CA ILE A 214 -0.57 2.66 14.50
C ILE A 214 0.78 2.07 14.85
N GLY A 215 1.81 2.36 14.07
CA GLY A 215 3.14 1.85 14.37
C GLY A 215 4.22 2.41 13.46
N THR A 216 5.45 1.98 13.73
CA THR A 216 6.61 2.39 12.95
C THR A 216 6.75 1.53 11.68
N SER A 217 7.11 2.18 10.58
CA SER A 217 7.46 1.58 9.30
C SER A 217 8.82 2.11 8.84
N PHE A 218 9.48 1.34 7.97
CA PHE A 218 10.87 1.56 7.60
C PHE A 218 11.05 1.52 6.08
N ARG A 219 11.67 2.56 5.53
CA ARG A 219 12.02 2.62 4.11
C ARG A 219 13.49 3.02 4.01
N ASN A 220 14.33 2.18 3.45
CA ASN A 220 15.75 2.41 3.26
C ASN A 220 15.99 3.38 2.10
N GLU A 221 15.51 4.62 2.27
CA GLU A 221 15.62 5.69 1.29
C GLU A 221 17.08 5.90 0.87
N ILE A 222 17.32 5.95 -0.44
CA ILE A 222 18.65 6.07 -1.04
C ILE A 222 19.32 7.39 -0.63
N SER A 223 18.58 8.50 -0.74
CA SER A 223 19.06 9.84 -0.39
C SER A 223 17.95 10.64 0.31
N PRO A 224 17.70 10.41 1.62
CA PRO A 224 16.68 11.14 2.35
C PRO A 224 17.07 12.61 2.47
N ARG A 225 16.24 13.49 1.90
CA ARG A 225 16.35 14.95 1.91
C ARG A 225 15.04 15.55 2.45
N SER A 226 15.03 16.83 2.82
CA SER A 226 13.80 17.55 3.23
C SER A 226 13.25 17.20 4.63
N GLY A 227 14.12 17.09 5.63
CA GLY A 227 13.69 17.02 7.03
C GLY A 227 12.84 15.79 7.33
N LEU A 228 11.68 16.00 7.98
CA LEU A 228 10.72 14.96 8.32
C LEU A 228 9.90 14.44 7.13
N LEU A 229 10.03 15.03 5.93
CA LEU A 229 9.21 14.68 4.77
C LEU A 229 9.64 13.38 4.08
N ARG A 230 10.93 13.05 4.18
CA ARG A 230 11.50 11.83 3.63
C ARG A 230 12.51 11.24 4.60
N VAL A 231 12.04 10.27 5.37
CA VAL A 231 12.77 9.64 6.47
C VAL A 231 12.83 8.13 6.28
N ARG A 232 13.77 7.49 6.97
CA ARG A 232 13.96 6.04 6.90
C ARG A 232 13.12 5.27 7.90
N GLU A 233 12.71 5.95 8.96
CA GLU A 233 11.88 5.43 10.03
C GLU A 233 10.80 6.48 10.35
N PHE A 234 9.54 6.07 10.28
CA PHE A 234 8.41 6.96 10.54
C PHE A 234 7.23 6.21 11.11
N THR A 235 6.36 6.95 11.81
CA THR A 235 5.12 6.40 12.34
C THR A 235 4.02 6.59 11.33
N MET A 236 3.36 5.48 11.00
CA MET A 236 2.17 5.43 10.17
C MET A 236 0.96 5.12 11.04
N ALA A 237 -0.19 5.60 10.61
CA ALA A 237 -1.47 5.10 11.05
C ALA A 237 -2.23 4.64 9.80
N GLU A 238 -2.58 3.36 9.71
CA GLU A 238 -3.24 2.78 8.54
C GLU A 238 -4.55 2.13 8.95
N ILE A 239 -5.49 2.11 8.02
CA ILE A 239 -6.81 1.51 8.18
C ILE A 239 -7.02 0.59 6.99
N GLU A 240 -7.38 -0.68 7.24
CA GLU A 240 -7.89 -1.58 6.20
C GLU A 240 -9.40 -1.71 6.38
N TYR A 241 -10.18 -1.07 5.51
CA TYR A 241 -11.64 -1.21 5.51
C TYR A 241 -12.06 -2.30 4.52
N PHE A 242 -12.43 -3.46 5.06
CA PHE A 242 -12.89 -4.62 4.31
C PHE A 242 -14.37 -4.46 3.96
N VAL A 243 -14.71 -4.57 2.68
CA VAL A 243 -16.06 -4.36 2.15
C VAL A 243 -16.40 -5.38 1.05
N ASP A 244 -17.69 -5.61 0.79
CA ASP A 244 -18.11 -6.41 -0.35
C ASP A 244 -17.68 -5.72 -1.66
N PRO A 245 -16.98 -6.41 -2.57
CA PRO A 245 -16.56 -5.82 -3.85
C PRO A 245 -17.74 -5.39 -4.75
N ILE A 246 -18.94 -5.93 -4.55
CA ILE A 246 -20.15 -5.59 -5.31
C ILE A 246 -20.87 -4.39 -4.69
N ASP A 247 -20.92 -4.30 -3.36
CA ASP A 247 -21.59 -3.22 -2.63
C ASP A 247 -20.57 -2.41 -1.81
N LYS A 248 -20.07 -1.33 -2.42
CA LYS A 248 -19.16 -0.37 -1.78
C LYS A 248 -19.89 0.89 -1.28
N THR A 249 -21.17 0.79 -0.93
CA THR A 249 -21.89 1.86 -0.22
C THR A 249 -21.35 2.04 1.20
N HIS A 250 -21.57 3.21 1.81
CA HIS A 250 -21.12 3.45 3.19
C HIS A 250 -22.23 4.06 4.04
N SER A 251 -22.62 3.35 5.11
CA SER A 251 -23.75 3.71 5.97
C SER A 251 -23.69 5.13 6.56
N LYS A 252 -22.49 5.69 6.72
CA LYS A 252 -22.26 7.05 7.23
C LYS A 252 -21.86 8.07 6.16
N PHE A 253 -21.93 7.74 4.86
CA PHE A 253 -21.52 8.67 3.79
C PHE A 253 -22.26 10.02 3.89
N GLU A 254 -23.55 10.00 4.21
CA GLU A 254 -24.38 11.19 4.44
C GLU A 254 -23.79 12.19 5.45
N THR A 255 -22.98 11.73 6.41
CA THR A 255 -22.33 12.62 7.40
C THR A 255 -21.26 13.52 6.81
N VAL A 256 -20.75 13.19 5.61
CA VAL A 256 -19.71 13.94 4.90
C VAL A 256 -20.12 14.33 3.48
N ALA A 257 -21.28 13.89 3.00
CA ALA A 257 -21.76 14.08 1.63
C ALA A 257 -21.77 15.56 1.19
N ASP A 258 -22.12 16.47 2.10
CA ASP A 258 -22.18 17.91 1.84
C ASP A 258 -20.83 18.64 1.94
N LEU A 259 -19.73 17.95 2.27
CA LEU A 259 -18.42 18.59 2.32
C LEU A 259 -17.96 18.97 0.91
N GLU A 260 -17.57 20.23 0.77
CA GLU A 260 -16.87 20.74 -0.40
C GLU A 260 -15.36 20.64 -0.20
N ILE A 261 -14.69 19.81 -1.01
CA ILE A 261 -13.25 19.59 -0.94
C ILE A 261 -12.58 19.84 -2.29
N GLN A 262 -11.30 20.20 -2.26
CA GLN A 262 -10.50 20.42 -3.47
C GLN A 262 -10.11 19.06 -4.07
N LEU A 263 -10.68 18.70 -5.21
CA LEU A 263 -10.38 17.48 -5.96
C LEU A 263 -9.52 17.82 -7.18
N TYR A 264 -8.41 17.12 -7.34
CA TYR A 264 -7.52 17.22 -8.49
C TYR A 264 -7.52 15.88 -9.24
N SER A 265 -8.49 15.73 -10.15
CA SER A 265 -8.73 14.50 -10.90
C SER A 265 -7.57 14.14 -11.83
N ALA A 266 -7.49 12.88 -12.24
CA ALA A 266 -6.52 12.45 -13.25
C ALA A 266 -6.73 13.19 -14.59
N ILE A 267 -7.98 13.49 -14.95
CA ILE A 267 -8.32 14.24 -16.17
C ILE A 267 -7.80 15.68 -16.07
N ASN A 268 -7.99 16.35 -14.94
CA ASN A 268 -7.51 17.73 -14.76
C ASN A 268 -5.98 17.77 -14.79
N GLN A 269 -5.30 16.74 -14.25
CA GLN A 269 -3.84 16.61 -14.37
C GLN A 269 -3.39 16.52 -15.82
N ILE A 270 -4.02 15.65 -16.62
CA ILE A 270 -3.70 15.46 -18.04
C ILE A 270 -3.97 16.74 -18.84
N ASN A 271 -5.06 17.44 -18.55
CA ASN A 271 -5.43 18.67 -19.25
C ASN A 271 -4.66 19.91 -18.79
N GLY A 272 -3.83 19.81 -17.74
CA GLY A 272 -3.17 20.96 -17.13
C GLY A 272 -4.13 21.92 -16.43
N GLU A 273 -5.31 21.44 -16.05
CA GLU A 273 -6.32 22.19 -15.31
C GLU A 273 -6.00 22.21 -13.81
N SER A 274 -6.61 23.13 -13.08
CA SER A 274 -6.43 23.21 -11.62
C SER A 274 -7.35 22.24 -10.86
N ALA A 275 -7.05 22.02 -9.58
CA ALA A 275 -7.98 21.38 -8.66
C ALA A 275 -9.30 22.19 -8.58
N GLN A 276 -10.41 21.48 -8.38
CA GLN A 276 -11.75 22.06 -8.32
C GLN A 276 -12.38 21.79 -6.96
N LEU A 277 -13.09 22.79 -6.43
CA LEU A 277 -13.90 22.61 -5.23
C LEU A 277 -15.19 21.87 -5.63
N ILE A 278 -15.37 20.65 -5.13
CA ILE A 278 -16.49 19.78 -5.49
C ILE A 278 -17.10 19.21 -4.20
N ARG A 279 -18.43 19.18 -4.13
CA ARG A 279 -19.18 18.54 -3.05
C ARG A 279 -19.06 17.02 -3.18
N LEU A 280 -18.79 16.32 -2.09
CA LEU A 280 -18.54 14.86 -2.10
C LEU A 280 -19.69 14.06 -2.72
N ASP A 281 -20.94 14.40 -2.42
CA ASP A 281 -22.13 13.80 -3.05
C ASP A 281 -22.10 13.93 -4.58
N ASP A 282 -21.77 15.12 -5.08
CA ASP A 282 -21.70 15.38 -6.52
C ASP A 282 -20.55 14.60 -7.16
N ALA A 283 -19.40 14.49 -6.48
CA ALA A 283 -18.26 13.73 -6.95
C ALA A 283 -18.56 12.22 -7.07
N VAL A 284 -19.32 11.63 -6.15
CA VAL A 284 -19.75 10.23 -6.22
C VAL A 284 -20.80 10.04 -7.31
N ARG A 285 -21.81 10.93 -7.39
CA ARG A 285 -22.88 10.87 -8.40
C ARG A 285 -22.34 10.98 -9.83
N LEU A 286 -21.33 11.83 -10.03
CA LEU A 286 -20.65 12.01 -11.32
C LEU A 286 -19.59 10.93 -11.62
N LYS A 287 -19.41 9.96 -10.72
CA LYS A 287 -18.37 8.91 -10.82
C LYS A 287 -16.95 9.47 -10.94
N LEU A 288 -16.72 10.68 -10.41
CA LEU A 288 -15.38 11.20 -10.24
C LEU A 288 -14.66 10.43 -9.12
N ILE A 289 -15.33 10.23 -7.99
CA ILE A 289 -14.92 9.28 -6.95
C ILE A 289 -15.72 8.00 -7.15
N ASN A 290 -15.04 6.85 -7.19
CA ASN A 290 -15.64 5.59 -7.66
C ASN A 290 -16.86 5.13 -6.83
N ASN A 291 -16.81 5.28 -5.51
CA ASN A 291 -17.83 4.78 -4.58
C ASN A 291 -17.93 5.62 -3.29
N GLU A 292 -19.02 5.43 -2.55
CA GLU A 292 -19.31 6.14 -1.29
C GLU A 292 -18.31 5.81 -0.18
N THR A 293 -17.81 4.58 -0.11
CA THR A 293 -16.82 4.19 0.91
C THR A 293 -15.54 4.99 0.78
N LEU A 294 -15.01 5.09 -0.44
CA LEU A 294 -13.83 5.90 -0.73
C LEU A 294 -14.09 7.37 -0.41
N ALA A 295 -15.21 7.92 -0.88
CA ALA A 295 -15.60 9.31 -0.61
C ALA A 295 -15.80 9.60 0.89
N TYR A 296 -16.36 8.66 1.65
CA TYR A 296 -16.48 8.75 3.09
C TYR A 296 -15.12 8.96 3.75
N PHE A 297 -14.15 8.12 3.41
CA PHE A 297 -12.79 8.25 3.95
C PHE A 297 -12.11 9.55 3.52
N LEU A 298 -12.26 10.02 2.28
CA LEU A 298 -11.74 11.33 1.87
C LEU A 298 -12.31 12.47 2.72
N GLY A 299 -13.63 12.45 2.97
CA GLY A 299 -14.29 13.40 3.85
C GLY A 299 -13.78 13.33 5.29
N ARG A 300 -13.61 12.12 5.84
CA ARG A 300 -13.06 11.92 7.19
C ARG A 300 -11.61 12.36 7.31
N ILE A 301 -10.79 12.09 6.30
CA ILE A 301 -9.40 12.57 6.20
C ILE A 301 -9.38 14.09 6.20
N TYR A 302 -10.18 14.74 5.35
CA TYR A 302 -10.30 16.20 5.31
C TYR A 302 -10.64 16.78 6.69
N LEU A 303 -11.68 16.24 7.33
CA LEU A 303 -12.11 16.67 8.66
C LEU A 303 -11.03 16.46 9.73
N PHE A 304 -10.23 15.39 9.63
CA PHE A 304 -9.12 15.15 10.55
C PHE A 304 -8.01 16.19 10.35
N LEU A 305 -7.58 16.44 9.11
CA LEU A 305 -6.50 17.37 8.78
C LEU A 305 -6.83 18.80 9.21
N ILE A 306 -8.07 19.27 9.00
CA ILE A 306 -8.48 20.60 9.49
C ILE A 306 -8.51 20.65 11.03
N LYS A 307 -8.91 19.56 11.69
CA LYS A 307 -9.08 19.49 13.14
C LYS A 307 -7.76 19.50 13.90
N ILE A 308 -6.69 18.94 13.31
CA ILE A 308 -5.32 19.06 13.85
C ILE A 308 -4.72 20.46 13.62
N GLY A 309 -5.30 21.27 12.72
CA GLY A 309 -4.89 22.66 12.48
C GLY A 309 -4.23 22.91 11.12
N ILE A 310 -4.38 22.02 10.13
CA ILE A 310 -3.92 22.30 8.75
C ILE A 310 -4.92 23.26 8.09
N ASP A 311 -4.41 24.32 7.46
CA ASP A 311 -5.21 25.27 6.68
C ASP A 311 -5.99 24.57 5.55
N LYS A 312 -7.32 24.67 5.61
CA LYS A 312 -8.25 24.08 4.62
C LYS A 312 -7.99 24.55 3.18
N ASN A 313 -7.45 25.74 2.98
CA ASN A 313 -7.17 26.27 1.64
C ASN A 313 -5.91 25.63 1.03
N ARG A 314 -5.13 24.91 1.84
CA ARG A 314 -3.87 24.28 1.46
C ARG A 314 -3.96 22.76 1.47
N ILE A 315 -5.17 22.22 1.41
CA ILE A 315 -5.45 20.79 1.28
C ILE A 315 -6.09 20.56 -0.09
N ARG A 316 -5.60 19.56 -0.82
CA ARG A 316 -6.27 19.01 -2.00
C ARG A 316 -6.19 17.49 -2.00
N PHE A 317 -7.09 16.84 -2.71
CA PHE A 317 -7.05 15.40 -2.94
C PHE A 317 -6.69 15.17 -4.40
N ARG A 318 -5.51 14.61 -4.66
CA ARG A 318 -5.02 14.32 -6.02
C ARG A 318 -5.29 12.87 -6.36
N GLN A 319 -5.98 12.62 -7.45
CA GLN A 319 -6.22 11.27 -7.95
C GLN A 319 -4.94 10.73 -8.63
N HIS A 320 -4.61 9.47 -8.43
CA HIS A 320 -3.52 8.83 -9.19
C HIS A 320 -3.89 8.72 -10.67
N MET A 321 -2.91 8.95 -11.54
CA MET A 321 -3.06 8.67 -12.97
C MET A 321 -2.91 7.16 -13.25
N SER A 322 -3.35 6.70 -14.43
CA SER A 322 -3.32 5.27 -14.79
C SER A 322 -1.90 4.66 -14.81
N ASN A 323 -0.87 5.48 -15.01
CA ASN A 323 0.55 5.08 -14.97
C ASN A 323 1.16 5.13 -13.56
N GLU A 324 0.54 5.82 -12.61
CA GLU A 324 0.97 5.91 -11.20
C GLU A 324 0.23 4.90 -10.32
N MET A 325 -0.96 4.51 -10.75
CA MET A 325 -1.82 3.58 -10.02
C MET A 325 -1.08 2.27 -9.80
N SER A 326 -0.96 1.87 -8.53
CA SER A 326 -0.49 0.55 -8.19
C SER A 326 -1.32 -0.50 -8.94
N HIS A 327 -0.68 -1.54 -9.46
CA HIS A 327 -1.29 -2.55 -10.34
C HIS A 327 -2.54 -3.25 -9.78
N TYR A 328 -2.82 -3.09 -8.49
CA TYR A 328 -3.97 -3.65 -7.79
C TYR A 328 -5.05 -2.62 -7.40
N ALA A 329 -4.75 -1.33 -7.49
CA ALA A 329 -5.69 -0.29 -7.10
C ALA A 329 -6.73 -0.03 -8.21
N CYS A 330 -7.98 0.17 -7.83
CA CYS A 330 -9.07 0.55 -8.73
C CYS A 330 -9.28 2.07 -8.80
N ASP A 331 -8.98 2.77 -7.72
CA ASP A 331 -9.01 4.23 -7.61
C ASP A 331 -8.10 4.59 -6.43
N CYS A 332 -7.41 5.73 -6.48
CA CYS A 332 -6.51 6.17 -5.42
C CYS A 332 -6.46 7.69 -5.36
N TRP A 333 -6.59 8.24 -4.16
CA TRP A 333 -6.59 9.67 -3.91
C TRP A 333 -5.66 10.03 -2.76
N ASP A 334 -4.70 10.91 -3.03
CA ASP A 334 -3.74 11.42 -2.06
C ASP A 334 -4.23 12.74 -1.49
N ALA A 335 -4.38 12.84 -0.18
CA ALA A 335 -4.53 14.12 0.50
C ALA A 335 -3.17 14.83 0.54
N GLU A 336 -3.00 15.79 -0.37
CA GLU A 336 -1.82 16.62 -0.47
C GLU A 336 -1.99 17.94 0.28
N CYS A 337 -0.93 18.34 0.99
CA CYS A 337 -0.85 19.61 1.68
C CYS A 337 0.19 20.53 1.06
N LYS A 338 -0.16 21.80 0.84
CA LYS A 338 0.75 22.80 0.27
C LYS A 338 1.61 23.44 1.34
N ILE A 339 2.90 23.13 1.33
CA ILE A 339 3.94 23.69 2.19
C ILE A 339 5.01 24.40 1.35
N SER A 340 6.08 24.89 1.98
CA SER A 340 7.24 25.54 1.34
C SER A 340 8.02 24.62 0.38
N TYR A 341 7.85 23.30 0.48
CA TYR A 341 8.37 22.31 -0.45
C TYR A 341 7.43 22.03 -1.64
N GLY A 342 6.30 22.74 -1.74
CA GLY A 342 5.25 22.47 -2.72
C GLY A 342 4.13 21.61 -2.14
N TRP A 343 3.42 20.91 -3.02
CA TRP A 343 2.39 19.97 -2.61
C TRP A 343 3.05 18.64 -2.22
N ILE A 344 2.76 18.18 -1.01
CA ILE A 344 3.25 16.89 -0.52
C ILE A 344 2.08 16.01 -0.10
N GLU A 345 2.15 14.72 -0.42
CA GLU A 345 1.22 13.71 0.06
C GLU A 345 1.38 13.52 1.58
N CYS A 346 0.31 13.71 2.34
CA CYS A 346 0.27 13.45 3.78
C CYS A 346 -0.55 12.20 4.14
N VAL A 347 -1.55 11.88 3.30
CA VAL A 347 -2.40 10.70 3.47
C VAL A 347 -2.69 10.10 2.10
N GLY A 348 -2.34 8.83 1.88
CA GLY A 348 -2.82 8.06 0.72
C GLY A 348 -4.19 7.45 1.03
N CYS A 349 -5.09 7.35 0.05
CA CYS A 349 -6.37 6.68 0.21
C CYS A 349 -6.66 5.83 -1.03
N ALA A 350 -6.36 4.53 -0.95
CA ALA A 350 -6.41 3.61 -2.08
C ALA A 350 -7.58 2.63 -2.00
N ASP A 351 -8.21 2.32 -3.12
CA ASP A 351 -9.09 1.15 -3.28
C ASP A 351 -8.29 0.00 -3.86
N ARG A 352 -7.75 -0.87 -3.00
CA ARG A 352 -6.80 -1.95 -3.36
C ARG A 352 -7.46 -3.20 -3.93
N SER A 353 -8.77 -3.14 -4.18
CA SER A 353 -9.57 -4.30 -4.58
C SER A 353 -9.31 -5.49 -3.64
N CYS A 354 -9.15 -6.70 -4.18
CA CYS A 354 -8.96 -7.93 -3.42
C CYS A 354 -7.51 -8.47 -3.46
N TYR A 355 -6.55 -7.67 -3.94
CA TYR A 355 -5.21 -8.16 -4.28
C TYR A 355 -4.45 -8.77 -3.10
N ASP A 356 -4.37 -8.07 -1.97
CA ASP A 356 -3.54 -8.50 -0.84
C ASP A 356 -3.99 -9.83 -0.26
N LEU A 357 -5.30 -9.96 0.01
CA LEU A 357 -5.87 -11.22 0.49
C LEU A 357 -5.70 -12.33 -0.55
N ALA A 358 -5.91 -12.04 -1.84
CA ALA A 358 -5.73 -13.03 -2.91
C ALA A 358 -4.27 -13.53 -3.01
N GLN A 359 -3.28 -12.65 -2.82
CA GLN A 359 -1.87 -13.06 -2.80
C GLN A 359 -1.56 -13.90 -1.57
N HIS A 360 -1.99 -13.49 -0.38
CA HIS A 360 -1.75 -14.27 0.83
C HIS A 360 -2.42 -15.64 0.79
N ILE A 361 -3.63 -15.76 0.21
CA ILE A 361 -4.28 -17.06 -0.05
C ILE A 361 -3.35 -17.95 -0.90
N LYS A 362 -2.83 -17.43 -2.02
CA LYS A 362 -1.97 -18.18 -2.94
C LYS A 362 -0.68 -18.67 -2.30
N PHE A 363 -0.06 -17.87 -1.43
CA PHE A 363 1.24 -18.18 -0.83
C PHE A 363 1.15 -18.99 0.47
N SER A 364 0.04 -18.88 1.20
CA SER A 364 -0.13 -19.53 2.51
C SER A 364 -1.05 -20.75 2.51
N ASP A 365 -1.81 -20.96 1.42
CA ASP A 365 -2.88 -21.96 1.31
C ASP A 365 -3.94 -21.82 2.43
N GLN A 366 -4.07 -20.60 2.99
CA GLN A 366 -5.08 -20.28 4.01
C GLN A 366 -6.30 -19.62 3.39
N ARG A 367 -7.48 -19.99 3.89
CA ARG A 367 -8.76 -19.40 3.48
C ARG A 367 -8.94 -18.01 4.11
N LEU A 368 -8.79 -16.95 3.31
CA LEU A 368 -8.97 -15.53 3.68
C LEU A 368 -10.15 -14.91 2.91
N VAL A 369 -11.34 -15.47 3.09
CA VAL A 369 -12.57 -15.05 2.39
C VAL A 369 -13.65 -14.67 3.39
N ALA A 370 -14.62 -13.88 2.93
CA ALA A 370 -15.86 -13.63 3.65
C ALA A 370 -17.03 -14.34 2.97
N GLU A 371 -18.16 -14.34 3.64
CA GLU A 371 -19.37 -15.03 3.22
C GLU A 371 -20.52 -14.02 3.13
N ARG A 372 -21.30 -14.08 2.04
CA ARG A 372 -22.57 -13.34 1.92
C ARG A 372 -23.73 -14.28 1.66
N GLN A 373 -24.89 -13.93 2.22
CA GLN A 373 -26.10 -14.69 1.99
C GLN A 373 -26.67 -14.35 0.61
N LEU A 374 -26.96 -15.39 -0.18
CA LEU A 374 -27.60 -15.23 -1.47
C LEU A 374 -29.08 -14.89 -1.28
N SER A 375 -29.55 -13.85 -1.98
CA SER A 375 -30.98 -13.48 -1.99
C SER A 375 -31.87 -14.59 -2.55
N ILE A 376 -31.34 -15.39 -3.47
CA ILE A 376 -31.99 -16.57 -4.04
C ILE A 376 -31.01 -17.75 -3.92
N PRO A 377 -31.39 -18.86 -3.28
CA PRO A 377 -30.53 -20.04 -3.20
C PRO A 377 -30.16 -20.55 -4.59
N LYS A 378 -28.86 -20.72 -4.84
CA LYS A 378 -28.34 -21.20 -6.12
C LYS A 378 -28.29 -22.72 -6.09
N GLN A 379 -29.01 -23.38 -7.00
CA GLN A 379 -28.86 -24.81 -7.24
C GLN A 379 -27.65 -25.02 -8.15
N ILE A 380 -26.63 -25.71 -7.64
CA ILE A 380 -25.50 -26.15 -8.46
C ILE A 380 -25.45 -27.67 -8.50
N GLN A 381 -24.99 -28.21 -9.62
CA GLN A 381 -24.63 -29.61 -9.75
C GLN A 381 -23.15 -29.74 -9.36
N VAL A 382 -22.86 -30.59 -8.37
CA VAL A 382 -21.48 -30.86 -7.93
C VAL A 382 -21.23 -32.35 -8.02
N GLY A 383 -20.15 -32.73 -8.67
CA GLY A 383 -19.62 -34.08 -8.63
C GLY A 383 -19.09 -34.44 -7.23
N GLU A 384 -19.78 -35.34 -6.53
CA GLU A 384 -19.34 -35.88 -5.25
C GLU A 384 -18.60 -37.20 -5.48
N LYS A 385 -17.34 -37.25 -5.06
CA LYS A 385 -16.53 -38.48 -5.02
C LYS A 385 -16.81 -39.22 -3.72
N ARG A 386 -17.21 -40.48 -3.80
CA ARG A 386 -17.43 -41.34 -2.64
C ARG A 386 -16.43 -42.49 -2.62
N LEU A 387 -15.64 -42.51 -1.55
CA LEU A 387 -14.57 -43.46 -1.30
C LEU A 387 -14.95 -44.39 -0.15
N ASN A 388 -14.85 -45.70 -0.37
CA ASN A 388 -14.99 -46.68 0.70
C ASN A 388 -13.65 -46.88 1.42
N CYS A 389 -13.26 -45.93 2.27
CA CYS A 389 -11.97 -45.94 2.97
C CYS A 389 -11.72 -47.23 3.77
N LYS A 390 -12.78 -47.86 4.30
CA LYS A 390 -12.68 -49.14 5.01
C LYS A 390 -12.22 -50.27 4.07
N MET A 391 -12.82 -50.35 2.89
CA MET A 391 -12.48 -51.37 1.88
C MET A 391 -11.10 -51.11 1.26
N ILE A 392 -10.74 -49.85 1.02
CA ILE A 392 -9.39 -49.44 0.60
C ILE A 392 -8.35 -49.88 1.65
N GLY A 393 -8.63 -49.64 2.93
CA GLY A 393 -7.76 -50.08 4.04
C GLY A 393 -7.60 -51.60 4.11
N GLN A 394 -8.66 -52.36 3.83
CA GLN A 394 -8.62 -53.83 3.81
C GLN A 394 -7.83 -54.39 2.62
N LEU A 395 -8.02 -53.82 1.42
CA LEU A 395 -7.42 -54.28 0.17
C LEU A 395 -5.93 -53.90 0.06
N PHE A 396 -5.59 -52.64 0.35
CA PHE A 396 -4.26 -52.09 0.07
C PHE A 396 -3.39 -51.93 1.31
N ARG A 397 -3.95 -52.07 2.52
CA ARG A 397 -3.23 -52.07 3.81
C ARG A 397 -2.27 -50.89 3.97
N LYS A 398 -0.96 -51.13 3.80
CA LYS A 398 0.11 -50.12 3.97
C LYS A 398 0.08 -49.06 2.87
N ASP A 399 -0.48 -49.40 1.71
CA ASP A 399 -0.60 -48.52 0.54
C ASP A 399 -1.99 -47.85 0.48
N ALA A 400 -2.84 -47.99 1.50
CA ALA A 400 -4.18 -47.40 1.49
C ALA A 400 -4.17 -45.86 1.46
N SER A 401 -3.22 -45.22 2.15
CA SER A 401 -3.14 -43.75 2.22
C SER A 401 -2.86 -43.13 0.85
N ILE A 402 -1.91 -43.68 0.09
CA ILE A 402 -1.56 -43.19 -1.25
C ILE A 402 -2.71 -43.36 -2.24
N VAL A 403 -3.49 -44.45 -2.14
CA VAL A 403 -4.68 -44.67 -2.99
C VAL A 403 -5.79 -43.69 -2.63
N ILE A 404 -6.02 -43.41 -1.34
CA ILE A 404 -7.02 -42.43 -0.90
C ILE A 404 -6.66 -41.03 -1.42
N GLU A 405 -5.41 -40.61 -1.22
CA GLU A 405 -4.92 -39.30 -1.63
C GLU A 405 -5.04 -39.11 -3.15
N TYR A 406 -4.62 -40.11 -3.94
CA TYR A 406 -4.76 -40.09 -5.39
C TYR A 406 -6.22 -39.93 -5.83
N LEU A 407 -7.13 -40.76 -5.32
CA LEU A 407 -8.54 -40.73 -5.72
C LEU A 407 -9.26 -39.46 -5.24
N GLN A 408 -8.86 -38.89 -4.10
CA GLN A 408 -9.37 -37.60 -3.62
C GLN A 408 -8.93 -36.45 -4.54
N ASN A 409 -7.69 -36.50 -5.05
CA ASN A 409 -7.09 -35.45 -5.86
C ASN A 409 -7.47 -35.47 -7.35
N LEU A 410 -8.19 -36.48 -7.83
CA LEU A 410 -8.72 -36.50 -9.21
C LEU A 410 -9.55 -35.23 -9.50
N SER A 411 -9.44 -34.63 -10.68
CA SER A 411 -10.39 -33.59 -11.11
C SER A 411 -11.80 -34.16 -11.25
N GLU A 412 -12.82 -33.30 -11.30
CA GLU A 412 -14.22 -33.74 -11.47
C GLU A 412 -14.42 -34.53 -12.79
N ASN A 413 -13.76 -34.10 -13.86
CA ASN A 413 -13.78 -34.82 -15.14
C ASN A 413 -13.09 -36.18 -15.05
N GLU A 414 -11.92 -36.26 -14.42
CA GLU A 414 -11.21 -37.55 -14.26
C GLU A 414 -11.99 -38.51 -13.37
N ALA A 415 -12.59 -38.00 -12.29
CA ALA A 415 -13.46 -38.76 -11.40
C ALA A 415 -14.68 -39.31 -12.14
N ARG A 416 -15.32 -38.51 -12.99
CA ARG A 416 -16.44 -38.95 -13.83
C ARG A 416 -16.01 -40.02 -14.83
N ILE A 417 -14.90 -39.81 -15.53
CA ILE A 417 -14.36 -40.79 -16.51
C ILE A 417 -14.02 -42.10 -15.81
N LEU A 418 -13.35 -42.05 -14.66
CA LEU A 418 -13.02 -43.25 -13.88
C LEU A 418 -14.29 -43.98 -13.44
N HIS A 419 -15.31 -43.25 -12.97
CA HIS A 419 -16.58 -43.86 -12.59
C HIS A 419 -17.29 -44.54 -13.77
N GLU A 420 -17.33 -43.91 -14.94
CA GLU A 420 -17.92 -44.50 -16.16
C GLU A 420 -17.21 -45.79 -16.57
N LYS A 421 -15.87 -45.83 -16.48
CA LYS A 421 -15.08 -47.04 -16.75
C LYS A 421 -15.35 -48.15 -15.74
N LEU A 422 -15.45 -47.82 -14.45
CA LEU A 422 -15.76 -48.77 -13.38
C LEU A 422 -17.16 -49.40 -13.48
N GLN A 423 -18.07 -48.85 -14.30
CA GLN A 423 -19.34 -49.51 -14.61
C GLN A 423 -19.18 -50.67 -15.60
N GLN A 424 -18.11 -50.67 -16.40
CA GLN A 424 -17.85 -51.68 -17.42
C GLN A 424 -16.89 -52.76 -16.90
N SER A 425 -15.81 -52.36 -16.24
CA SER A 425 -14.78 -53.26 -15.72
C SER A 425 -14.00 -52.63 -14.56
N ASP A 426 -13.35 -53.47 -13.77
CA ASP A 426 -12.38 -52.99 -12.78
C ASP A 426 -11.20 -52.31 -13.48
N GLU A 427 -10.74 -51.18 -12.94
CA GLU A 427 -9.71 -50.36 -13.57
C GLU A 427 -8.37 -50.49 -12.84
N LYS A 428 -7.29 -50.59 -13.59
CA LYS A 428 -5.93 -50.64 -13.05
C LYS A 428 -5.34 -49.24 -13.06
N ILE A 429 -5.01 -48.70 -11.89
CA ILE A 429 -4.34 -47.41 -11.74
C ILE A 429 -2.89 -47.63 -11.29
N THR A 430 -1.99 -46.80 -11.78
CA THR A 430 -0.57 -46.86 -11.41
C THR A 430 -0.22 -45.61 -10.60
N ILE A 431 0.24 -45.80 -9.36
CA ILE A 431 0.68 -44.75 -8.45
C ILE A 431 2.08 -45.14 -7.96
N ASP A 432 3.07 -44.26 -8.10
CA ASP A 432 4.47 -44.49 -7.67
C ASP A 432 5.05 -45.85 -8.12
N ASN A 433 4.85 -46.20 -9.40
CA ASN A 433 5.27 -47.48 -10.01
C ASN A 433 4.66 -48.75 -9.37
N LYS A 434 3.59 -48.60 -8.59
CA LYS A 434 2.76 -49.70 -8.07
C LYS A 434 1.40 -49.68 -8.75
N GLU A 435 0.86 -50.85 -9.02
CA GLU A 435 -0.44 -51.00 -9.67
C GLU A 435 -1.51 -51.40 -8.67
N PHE A 436 -2.65 -50.72 -8.73
CA PHE A 436 -3.81 -50.94 -7.85
C PHE A 436 -5.05 -51.20 -8.71
N ILE A 437 -5.85 -52.17 -8.31
CA ILE A 437 -7.12 -52.48 -8.97
C ILE A 437 -8.24 -51.76 -8.23
N ILE A 438 -8.85 -50.79 -8.90
CA ILE A 438 -10.01 -50.05 -8.40
C ILE A 438 -11.27 -50.69 -8.93
N THR A 439 -12.26 -50.84 -8.05
CA THR A 439 -13.56 -51.40 -8.38
C THR A 439 -14.66 -50.39 -8.05
N LYS A 440 -15.86 -50.58 -8.59
CA LYS A 440 -17.03 -49.74 -8.27
C LYS A 440 -17.41 -49.72 -6.79
N LEU A 441 -16.95 -50.71 -6.01
CA LEU A 441 -17.18 -50.78 -4.56
C LEU A 441 -16.22 -49.88 -3.76
N ILE A 442 -15.12 -49.48 -4.39
CA ILE A 442 -14.07 -48.63 -3.82
C ILE A 442 -14.37 -47.16 -4.10
N PHE A 443 -14.74 -46.86 -5.34
CA PHE A 443 -14.92 -45.50 -5.83
C PHE A 443 -16.22 -45.35 -6.61
N THR A 444 -17.00 -44.34 -6.23
CA THR A 444 -18.20 -43.91 -6.95
C THR A 444 -18.18 -42.40 -7.13
N PHE A 445 -18.80 -41.93 -8.21
CA PHE A 445 -18.95 -40.51 -8.50
C PHE A 445 -20.42 -40.25 -8.80
N GLU A 446 -21.03 -39.30 -8.09
CA GLU A 446 -22.42 -38.94 -8.27
C GLU A 446 -22.52 -37.43 -8.45
N THR A 447 -23.28 -36.99 -9.45
CA THR A 447 -23.65 -35.59 -9.59
C THR A 447 -24.82 -35.30 -8.67
N ILE A 448 -24.57 -34.59 -7.58
CA ILE A 448 -25.61 -34.20 -6.62
C ILE A 448 -26.00 -32.74 -6.83
N GLN A 449 -27.28 -32.45 -6.64
CA GLN A 449 -27.76 -31.07 -6.56
C GLN A 449 -27.50 -30.53 -5.16
N LYS A 450 -26.63 -29.52 -5.06
CA LYS A 450 -26.41 -28.77 -3.82
C LYS A 450 -27.08 -27.41 -3.93
N ILE A 451 -27.85 -27.07 -2.90
CA ILE A 451 -28.41 -25.73 -2.72
C ILE A 451 -27.37 -24.91 -1.95
N ILE A 452 -26.80 -23.91 -2.61
CA ILE A 452 -25.92 -22.95 -1.98
C ILE A 452 -26.75 -21.75 -1.55
N GLN A 453 -26.73 -21.46 -0.25
CA GLN A 453 -27.37 -20.28 0.35
C GLN A 453 -26.37 -19.16 0.65
N VAL A 454 -25.07 -19.48 0.63
CA VAL A 454 -23.99 -18.57 1.01
C VAL A 454 -22.92 -18.61 -0.06
N GLU A 455 -22.48 -17.44 -0.51
CA GLU A 455 -21.39 -17.29 -1.47
C GLU A 455 -20.14 -16.78 -0.76
N GLU A 456 -19.02 -17.46 -1.02
CA GLU A 456 -17.70 -17.01 -0.56
C GLU A 456 -17.11 -16.02 -1.56
N PHE A 457 -16.50 -14.96 -1.06
CA PHE A 457 -15.80 -13.97 -1.89
C PHE A 457 -14.60 -13.39 -1.13
N ILE A 458 -13.64 -12.83 -1.89
CA ILE A 458 -12.51 -12.10 -1.32
C ILE A 458 -12.95 -10.64 -1.16
N PRO A 459 -12.94 -10.08 0.06
CA PRO A 459 -13.33 -8.69 0.28
C PRO A 459 -12.46 -7.72 -0.51
N SER A 460 -13.07 -6.61 -0.92
CA SER A 460 -12.34 -5.43 -1.37
C SER A 460 -11.82 -4.65 -0.17
N VAL A 461 -10.74 -3.91 -0.35
CA VAL A 461 -10.13 -3.12 0.72
C VAL A 461 -9.97 -1.67 0.32
N ILE A 462 -10.45 -0.76 1.17
CA ILE A 462 -10.15 0.68 1.10
C ILE A 462 -9.13 0.99 2.18
N GLU A 463 -8.00 1.57 1.80
CA GLU A 463 -6.85 1.83 2.67
C GLU A 463 -6.52 3.33 2.78
N PRO A 464 -6.97 3.99 3.85
CA PRO A 464 -6.43 5.26 4.31
C PRO A 464 -5.10 5.10 5.06
N THR A 465 -4.04 5.73 4.56
CA THR A 465 -2.67 5.59 5.06
C THR A 465 -2.05 6.93 5.41
N PHE A 466 -1.82 7.17 6.70
CA PHE A 466 -1.42 8.46 7.25
C PHE A 466 0.06 8.48 7.64
N ASP A 467 0.85 9.36 7.04
CA ASP A 467 2.21 9.65 7.48
C ASP A 467 2.19 10.72 8.59
N ILE A 468 2.35 10.27 9.84
CA ILE A 468 2.25 11.16 11.01
C ILE A 468 3.39 12.19 11.03
N GLY A 469 4.55 11.85 10.48
CA GLY A 469 5.69 12.77 10.39
C GLY A 469 5.40 13.94 9.45
N ARG A 470 4.93 13.63 8.23
CA ARG A 470 4.53 14.63 7.23
C ARG A 470 3.36 15.49 7.71
N ILE A 471 2.35 14.86 8.30
CA ILE A 471 1.18 15.56 8.87
C ILE A 471 1.62 16.52 9.97
N MET A 472 2.49 16.08 10.89
CA MET A 472 2.96 16.93 11.98
C MET A 472 3.79 18.11 11.46
N TYR A 473 4.70 17.87 10.51
CA TYR A 473 5.50 18.94 9.90
C TYR A 473 4.62 19.97 9.20
N THR A 474 3.66 19.52 8.38
CA THR A 474 2.67 20.39 7.72
C THR A 474 1.89 21.24 8.72
N MET A 475 1.39 20.62 9.79
CA MET A 475 0.67 21.32 10.86
C MET A 475 1.54 22.40 11.51
N LEU A 476 2.81 22.10 11.82
CA LEU A 476 3.74 23.08 12.40
C LEU A 476 3.99 24.25 11.45
N GLU A 477 4.17 23.97 10.15
CA GLU A 477 4.44 25.00 9.15
C GLU A 477 3.23 25.92 8.90
N HIS A 478 2.02 25.36 8.82
CA HIS A 478 0.79 26.13 8.65
C HIS A 478 0.45 27.02 9.86
N ASN A 479 1.00 26.69 11.03
CA ASN A 479 0.76 27.42 12.28
C ASN A 479 1.96 28.27 12.74
N PHE A 480 3.07 28.27 12.00
CA PHE A 480 4.23 29.12 12.28
C PHE A 480 3.90 30.60 12.00
N LYS A 481 4.17 31.46 12.97
CA LYS A 481 3.90 32.91 12.89
C LYS A 481 5.01 33.70 13.57
N ILE A 482 5.41 34.81 12.95
CA ILE A 482 6.36 35.78 13.50
C ILE A 482 5.57 36.98 14.02
N ARG A 483 5.90 37.46 15.21
CA ARG A 483 5.24 38.65 15.78
C ARG A 483 5.76 39.92 15.10
N PRO A 484 4.88 40.89 14.75
CA PRO A 484 5.29 42.09 14.00
C PRO A 484 6.28 43.04 14.68
N GLN A 485 6.48 42.94 16.00
CA GLN A 485 7.16 43.97 16.81
C GLN A 485 8.43 43.52 17.52
N ASP A 486 8.92 42.29 17.31
CA ASP A 486 10.02 41.79 18.12
C ASP A 486 10.85 40.73 17.36
N ASN A 487 11.78 41.22 16.53
CA ASN A 487 12.71 40.38 15.75
C ASN A 487 13.63 39.50 16.63
N GLN A 488 13.60 39.64 17.95
CA GLN A 488 14.42 38.88 18.91
C GLN A 488 13.64 37.81 19.71
N ARG A 489 12.30 37.81 19.67
CA ARG A 489 11.47 36.69 20.16
C ARG A 489 11.03 35.79 19.00
N LYS A 490 11.98 35.57 18.08
CA LYS A 490 11.96 34.48 17.10
C LYS A 490 12.20 33.16 17.80
#